data_AF-A0A8J4VES7-F1
#
_entry.id   AF-A0A8J4VES7-F1
#
_cell.length_a   1.000
_cell.length_b   1.000
_cell.length_c   1.000
_cell.angle_alpha   90.00
_cell.angle_beta   90.00
_cell.angle_gamma   90.00
#
_symmetry.space_group_name_H-M   'P 1'
#
loop_
_entity.id
_entity.type
_entity.pdbx_description
1 polymer ?
#
loop_
_entity_poly.entity_id
_entity_poly.type
_entity_poly.pdbx_seq_one_letter_code
_entity_poly.pdbx_strand_id
1 'polypeptide(L)'
;MASSLASPLLFANPIYHFRRRAFAVSALAEDGSCSSSANSSQQSTKLVTFLGKGGSGKTTSAVFAAQHYAMAGLSTCLVIHSQDPTADYLLNCKIGTSPVLCNNNLSAVRLETSKLILEPLNRVKQADAHLNMTQGVLEGIVEEELGVLPGMDSIASAFTLERLQ
;
A
#
# COMPACT_ATOMS: atom_id res chain seq x y z
N MET A 1 36.77 26.02 -32.59
CA MET A 1 37.57 25.83 -31.37
C MET A 1 36.61 25.99 -30.19
N ALA A 2 35.89 24.95 -29.77
CA ALA A 2 36.29 23.87 -28.86
C ALA A 2 36.43 24.32 -27.39
N SER A 3 35.44 23.94 -26.57
CA SER A 3 35.49 23.62 -25.13
C SER A 3 34.02 23.48 -24.65
N SER A 4 33.42 22.29 -24.61
CA SER A 4 33.64 21.17 -23.68
C SER A 4 33.66 21.61 -22.22
N LEU A 5 32.50 21.51 -21.56
CA LEU A 5 32.38 21.32 -20.12
C LEU A 5 31.33 20.24 -19.87
N ALA A 6 31.83 19.00 -19.83
CA ALA A 6 31.14 17.86 -19.26
C ALA A 6 31.16 17.98 -17.72
N SER A 7 30.06 17.62 -17.07
CA SER A 7 30.04 17.22 -15.66
C SER A 7 28.77 16.40 -15.38
N PRO A 8 28.83 15.46 -14.41
CA PRO A 8 28.30 14.12 -14.63
C PRO A 8 26.93 13.87 -13.99
N LEU A 9 26.17 13.01 -14.66
CA LEU A 9 24.96 12.38 -14.18
C LEU A 9 25.28 11.48 -12.97
N LEU A 10 24.87 11.90 -11.77
CA LEU A 10 24.74 11.00 -10.63
C LEU A 10 23.32 10.40 -10.62
N PHE A 11 23.12 9.37 -11.44
CA PHE A 11 22.00 8.44 -11.28
C PHE A 11 22.27 7.60 -10.03
N ALA A 12 21.72 8.03 -8.90
CA ALA A 12 21.53 7.16 -7.75
C ALA A 12 20.40 6.17 -8.09
N ASN A 13 20.75 5.04 -8.71
CA ASN A 13 19.87 3.88 -8.80
C ASN A 13 19.82 3.22 -7.41
N PRO A 14 18.67 3.16 -6.72
CA PRO A 14 18.53 2.26 -5.61
C PRO A 14 18.30 0.87 -6.21
N ILE A 15 19.31 0.02 -6.11
CA ILE A 15 19.19 -1.43 -6.32
C ILE A 15 18.27 -1.94 -5.21
N TYR A 16 16.98 -2.06 -5.48
CA TYR A 16 16.05 -2.69 -4.55
C TYR A 16 16.22 -4.20 -4.67
N HIS A 17 16.98 -4.77 -3.74
CA HIS A 17 17.01 -6.21 -3.52
C HIS A 17 15.61 -6.70 -3.15
N PHE A 18 15.01 -7.46 -4.06
CA PHE A 18 13.78 -8.21 -3.86
C PHE A 18 13.99 -9.31 -2.80
N ARG A 19 13.96 -8.93 -1.51
CA ARG A 19 13.93 -9.89 -0.40
C ARG A 19 12.50 -10.39 -0.26
N ARG A 20 12.20 -11.55 -0.87
CA ARG A 20 11.00 -12.34 -0.57
C ARG A 20 10.97 -12.65 0.93
N ARG A 21 10.25 -11.86 1.72
CA ARG A 21 9.85 -12.24 3.08
C ARG A 21 8.55 -13.01 2.98
N ALA A 22 8.58 -14.27 3.41
CA ALA A 22 7.41 -15.14 3.41
C ALA A 22 6.32 -14.54 4.33
N PHE A 23 5.13 -14.34 3.76
CA PHE A 23 3.96 -13.88 4.49
C PHE A 23 3.34 -15.06 5.24
N ALA A 24 3.42 -15.06 6.57
CA ALA A 24 2.70 -16.02 7.41
C ALA A 24 1.33 -15.41 7.77
N VAL A 25 0.26 -15.95 7.17
CA VAL A 25 -1.12 -15.62 7.55
C VAL A 25 -1.45 -16.43 8.80
N SER A 26 -1.45 -15.80 9.97
CA SER A 26 -1.92 -16.43 11.20
C SER A 26 -3.42 -16.21 11.30
N ALA A 27 -4.22 -17.27 11.10
CA ALA A 27 -5.64 -17.26 11.41
C ALA A 27 -5.82 -17.19 12.94
N LEU A 28 -6.47 -16.14 13.44
CA LEU A 28 -6.84 -16.04 14.85
C LEU A 28 -8.11 -16.86 15.07
N ALA A 29 -7.95 -18.08 15.58
CA ALA A 29 -8.97 -18.73 16.38
C ALA A 29 -8.88 -18.18 17.81
N GLU A 30 -10.01 -17.84 18.41
CA GLU A 30 -10.06 -17.46 19.82
C GLU A 30 -9.63 -18.67 20.66
N ASP A 31 -8.56 -18.50 21.43
CA ASP A 31 -8.36 -19.28 22.63
C ASP A 31 -7.64 -18.43 23.68
N GLY A 32 -8.26 -18.31 24.84
CA GLY A 32 -7.73 -17.56 25.97
C GLY A 32 -6.62 -18.34 26.65
N SER A 33 -5.42 -17.75 26.75
CA SER A 33 -4.57 -17.83 27.93
C SER A 33 -3.35 -16.91 27.79
N CYS A 34 -2.97 -16.30 28.92
CA CYS A 34 -1.79 -15.45 29.05
C CYS A 34 -0.53 -16.30 29.20
N SER A 35 0.49 -16.03 28.39
CA SER A 35 1.88 -16.29 28.79
C SER A 35 2.79 -15.20 28.23
N SER A 36 3.23 -14.34 29.13
CA SER A 36 4.30 -13.37 28.94
C SER A 36 5.61 -14.11 28.70
N SER A 37 6.21 -13.89 27.54
CA SER A 37 7.59 -14.26 27.28
C SER A 37 8.23 -13.13 26.49
N ALA A 38 9.03 -12.34 27.21
CA ALA A 38 9.90 -11.34 26.65
C ALA A 38 10.89 -12.02 25.71
N ASN A 39 10.73 -11.82 24.42
CA ASN A 39 11.72 -12.19 23.42
C ASN A 39 12.01 -10.94 22.59
N SER A 40 13.29 -10.62 22.47
CA SER A 40 13.88 -9.55 21.65
C SER A 40 13.16 -9.43 20.31
N SER A 41 12.16 -8.55 20.24
CA SER A 41 11.20 -8.59 19.17
C SER A 41 11.75 -7.78 18.01
N GLN A 42 12.23 -8.48 16.99
CA GLN A 42 12.04 -7.95 15.66
C GLN A 42 10.55 -7.63 15.55
N GLN A 43 10.18 -6.36 15.70
CA GLN A 43 8.80 -5.92 15.65
C GLN A 43 8.32 -6.09 14.21
N SER A 44 7.87 -7.30 13.90
CA SER A 44 7.27 -7.62 12.61
C SER A 44 5.92 -6.92 12.53
N THR A 45 5.73 -6.11 11.50
CA THR A 45 4.42 -5.54 11.16
C THR A 45 3.41 -6.67 11.02
N LYS A 46 2.36 -6.66 11.85
CA LYS A 46 1.28 -7.65 11.79
C LYS A 46 0.19 -7.13 10.86
N LEU A 47 -0.16 -7.91 9.83
CA LEU A 47 -1.31 -7.61 8.97
C LEU A 47 -2.56 -8.26 9.55
N VAL A 48 -3.59 -7.45 9.80
CA VAL A 48 -4.92 -7.92 10.23
C VAL A 48 -5.92 -7.55 9.14
N THR A 49 -6.60 -8.57 8.60
CA THR A 49 -7.58 -8.39 7.52
C THR A 49 -8.96 -8.84 8.00
N PHE A 50 -9.99 -8.03 7.70
CA PHE A 50 -11.38 -8.34 8.03
C PHE A 50 -12.08 -8.89 6.79
N LEU A 51 -12.49 -10.16 6.83
CA LEU A 51 -13.17 -10.85 5.73
C LEU A 51 -14.67 -11.00 6.01
N GLY A 52 -15.48 -11.04 4.95
CA GLY A 52 -16.94 -11.11 5.07
C GLY A 52 -17.67 -10.59 3.82
N LYS A 53 -18.95 -10.95 3.69
CA LYS A 53 -19.81 -10.55 2.57
C LYS A 53 -20.05 -9.03 2.54
N GLY A 54 -20.51 -8.50 1.41
CA GLY A 54 -20.95 -7.10 1.33
C GLY A 54 -21.97 -6.78 2.43
N GLY A 55 -21.79 -5.66 3.13
CA GLY A 55 -22.70 -5.25 4.22
C GLY A 55 -22.50 -5.91 5.59
N SER A 56 -21.51 -6.79 5.77
CA SER A 56 -21.26 -7.47 7.07
C SER A 56 -20.55 -6.63 8.14
N GLY A 57 -20.40 -5.31 7.95
CA GLY A 57 -19.73 -4.43 8.92
C GLY A 57 -18.20 -4.46 8.92
N LYS A 58 -17.53 -5.06 7.91
CA LYS A 58 -16.06 -5.16 7.84
C LYS A 58 -15.33 -3.84 8.06
N THR A 59 -15.76 -2.79 7.36
CA THR A 59 -15.15 -1.46 7.44
C THR A 59 -15.26 -0.91 8.84
N THR A 60 -16.44 -1.04 9.47
CA THR A 60 -16.70 -0.61 10.84
C THR A 60 -15.80 -1.35 11.84
N SER A 61 -15.73 -2.69 11.76
CA SER A 61 -14.87 -3.49 12.63
C SER A 61 -13.39 -3.13 12.46
N ALA A 62 -12.93 -2.91 11.23
CA ALA A 62 -11.55 -2.53 10.95
C ALA A 62 -11.19 -1.17 11.55
N VAL A 63 -12.08 -0.17 11.46
CA VAL A 63 -11.87 1.15 12.05
C VAL A 63 -11.76 1.08 13.57
N PHE A 64 -12.70 0.40 14.24
CA PHE A 64 -12.66 0.28 15.70
C PHE A 64 -11.45 -0.52 16.19
N ALA A 65 -11.07 -1.60 15.49
CA ALA A 65 -9.86 -2.34 15.80
C ALA A 65 -8.61 -1.47 15.65
N ALA A 66 -8.52 -0.67 14.58
CA ALA A 66 -7.39 0.23 14.36
C ALA A 66 -7.30 1.31 15.45
N GLN A 67 -8.43 1.90 15.85
CA GLN A 67 -8.49 2.83 16.98
C GLN A 67 -8.04 2.17 18.29
N HIS A 68 -8.53 0.97 18.57
CA HIS A 68 -8.16 0.22 19.78
C HIS A 68 -6.65 -0.05 19.83
N TYR A 69 -6.04 -0.50 18.72
CA TYR A 69 -4.59 -0.74 18.67
C TYR A 69 -3.77 0.55 18.80
N ALA A 70 -4.22 1.64 18.19
CA ALA A 70 -3.58 2.95 18.35
C ALA A 70 -3.64 3.45 19.80
N MET A 71 -4.80 3.28 20.47
CA MET A 71 -4.99 3.60 21.89
C MET A 71 -4.14 2.72 22.81
N ALA A 72 -3.87 1.47 22.44
CA ALA A 72 -2.95 0.59 23.14
C ALA A 72 -1.46 0.96 22.93
N GLY A 73 -1.17 2.04 22.20
CA GLY A 73 0.18 2.55 21.97
C GLY A 73 0.90 1.93 20.76
N LEU A 74 0.21 1.17 19.92
CA LEU A 74 0.79 0.58 18.71
C LEU A 74 0.71 1.55 17.52
N SER A 75 1.80 1.68 16.77
CA SER A 75 1.79 2.38 15.48
C SER A 75 0.91 1.62 14.49
N THR A 76 -0.28 2.13 14.21
CA THR A 76 -1.33 1.45 13.46
C THR A 76 -1.63 2.19 12.17
N CYS A 77 -1.68 1.45 11.05
CA CYS A 77 -2.06 1.97 9.74
C CYS A 77 -3.33 1.25 9.26
N LEU A 78 -4.42 1.99 9.10
CA LEU A 78 -5.67 1.49 8.53
C LEU A 78 -5.62 1.61 7.01
N VAL A 79 -5.71 0.48 6.32
CA VAL A 79 -5.74 0.42 4.85
C VAL A 79 -7.15 0.09 4.39
N ILE A 80 -7.73 0.94 3.53
CA ILE A 80 -9.10 0.79 3.03
C ILE A 80 -9.05 0.69 1.51
N HIS A 81 -9.73 -0.29 0.93
CA HIS A 81 -9.83 -0.44 -0.53
C HIS A 81 -11.21 -0.05 -1.08
N SER A 82 -12.24 -0.10 -0.23
CA SER A 82 -13.60 0.30 -0.60
C SER A 82 -13.68 1.81 -0.90
N GLN A 83 -14.66 2.22 -1.72
CA GLN A 83 -15.00 3.63 -1.96
C GLN A 83 -16.05 4.16 -0.98
N ASP A 84 -16.49 3.35 -0.02
CA ASP A 84 -17.49 3.78 0.95
C ASP A 84 -16.94 4.90 1.87
N PRO A 85 -17.74 5.93 2.19
CA PRO A 85 -17.32 7.03 3.04
C PRO A 85 -17.40 6.69 4.54
N THR A 86 -17.83 5.47 4.90
CA THR A 86 -18.08 5.07 6.30
C THR A 86 -16.85 5.27 7.17
N ALA A 87 -15.67 4.89 6.67
CA ALA A 87 -14.43 5.04 7.42
C ALA A 87 -14.09 6.51 7.71
N ASP A 88 -14.32 7.41 6.74
CA ASP A 88 -14.06 8.84 6.89
C ASP A 88 -14.96 9.45 7.99
N TYR A 89 -16.24 9.04 8.01
CA TYR A 89 -17.19 9.46 9.04
C TYR A 89 -16.83 8.89 10.42
N LEU A 90 -16.47 7.61 10.52
CA LEU A 90 -16.13 6.96 11.79
C LEU A 90 -14.81 7.48 12.39
N LEU A 91 -13.85 7.86 11.55
CA LEU A 91 -12.58 8.44 11.97
C LEU A 91 -12.61 9.96 12.08
N ASN A 92 -13.69 10.60 11.62
CA ASN A 92 -13.80 12.06 11.50
C ASN A 92 -12.58 12.67 10.78
N CYS A 93 -12.08 11.98 9.74
CA CYS A 93 -10.87 12.33 9.01
C CYS A 93 -11.07 12.06 7.51
N LYS A 94 -10.58 12.95 6.65
CA LYS A 94 -10.63 12.74 5.19
C LYS A 94 -9.49 11.83 4.76
N ILE A 95 -9.81 10.61 4.35
CA ILE A 95 -8.81 9.60 3.98
C ILE A 95 -8.55 9.69 2.48
N GLY A 96 -7.30 10.06 2.14
CA GLY A 96 -6.84 10.16 0.75
C GLY A 96 -6.08 8.93 0.27
N THR A 97 -5.51 9.04 -0.93
CA THR A 97 -4.63 8.01 -1.50
C THR A 97 -3.21 8.01 -0.95
N SER A 98 -2.85 9.05 -0.20
CA SER A 98 -1.63 9.10 0.61
C SER A 98 -1.97 8.80 2.09
N PRO A 99 -1.03 8.22 2.85
CA PRO A 99 -1.22 8.03 4.29
C PRO A 99 -1.44 9.36 5.01
N VAL A 100 -2.57 9.48 5.70
CA VAL A 100 -2.95 10.65 6.51
C VAL A 100 -2.97 10.24 7.98
N LEU A 101 -2.42 11.09 8.85
CA LEU A 101 -2.51 10.88 10.29
C LEU A 101 -3.90 11.29 10.78
N CYS A 102 -4.68 10.33 11.29
CA CYS A 102 -6.04 10.58 11.78
C CYS A 102 -6.06 10.84 13.29
N ASN A 103 -5.24 10.13 14.06
CA ASN A 103 -5.15 10.24 15.51
C ASN A 103 -3.74 9.85 15.99
N ASN A 104 -3.46 9.97 17.28
CA ASN A 104 -2.19 9.56 17.87
C ASN A 104 -1.94 8.07 17.57
N ASN A 105 -0.83 7.78 16.88
CA ASN A 105 -0.44 6.45 16.42
C ASN A 105 -1.42 5.77 15.44
N LEU A 106 -2.34 6.52 14.81
CA LEU A 106 -3.27 6.01 13.81
C LEU A 106 -3.14 6.79 12.50
N SER A 107 -2.60 6.14 11.48
CA SER A 107 -2.66 6.62 10.09
C SER A 107 -3.72 5.84 9.31
N ALA A 108 -4.27 6.45 8.27
CA ALA A 108 -5.16 5.79 7.33
C ALA A 108 -4.80 6.13 5.88
N VAL A 109 -4.99 5.15 5.00
CA VAL A 109 -4.80 5.30 3.55
C VAL A 109 -5.90 4.59 2.79
N ARG A 110 -6.39 5.22 1.73
CA ARG A 110 -7.37 4.65 0.81
C ARG A 110 -6.69 4.23 -0.49
N LEU A 111 -6.78 2.95 -0.80
CA LEU A 111 -6.25 2.38 -2.02
C LEU A 111 -7.25 2.58 -3.15
N GLU A 112 -6.83 3.31 -4.18
CA GLU A 112 -7.59 3.45 -5.42
C GLU A 112 -6.80 2.81 -6.55
N THR A 113 -7.28 1.67 -7.03
CA THR A 113 -6.57 0.88 -8.05
C THR A 113 -6.21 1.69 -9.30
N SER A 114 -7.13 2.54 -9.78
CA SER A 114 -6.89 3.42 -10.92
C SER A 114 -5.68 4.33 -10.73
N LYS A 115 -5.50 4.91 -9.54
CA LYS A 115 -4.34 5.75 -9.22
C LYS A 115 -3.09 4.94 -8.94
N LEU A 116 -3.22 3.76 -8.32
CA LEU A 116 -2.09 2.89 -7.99
C LEU A 116 -1.40 2.31 -9.22
N ILE A 117 -2.11 2.11 -10.33
CA ILE A 117 -1.55 1.56 -11.57
C ILE A 117 -0.72 2.60 -12.35
N LEU A 118 -0.97 3.91 -12.13
CA LEU A 118 -0.29 4.97 -12.87
C LEU A 118 1.23 4.93 -12.68
N GLU A 119 1.70 4.72 -11.44
CA GLU A 119 3.13 4.68 -11.16
C GLU A 119 3.84 3.47 -11.80
N PRO A 120 3.34 2.23 -11.68
CA PRO A 120 3.87 1.09 -12.42
C PRO A 120 3.81 1.29 -13.94
N LEU A 121 2.72 1.84 -14.48
CA LEU A 121 2.61 2.09 -15.92
C LEU A 121 3.68 3.08 -16.40
N ASN A 122 3.90 4.18 -15.67
CA ASN A 122 4.92 5.17 -16.01
C ASN A 122 6.33 4.54 -16.02
N ARG A 123 6.64 3.68 -15.05
CA ARG A 123 7.90 2.92 -15.04
C ARG A 123 8.04 2.00 -16.26
N VAL A 124 6.97 1.34 -16.68
CA VAL A 124 6.98 0.50 -17.89
C VAL A 124 7.18 1.36 -19.14
N LYS A 125 6.53 2.53 -19.24
CA LYS A 125 6.75 3.48 -20.35
C LYS A 125 8.21 3.96 -20.41
N GLN A 126 8.80 4.30 -19.27
CA GLN A 126 10.21 4.71 -19.20
C GLN A 126 11.16 3.59 -19.64
N ALA A 127 10.91 2.35 -19.22
CA ALA A 127 11.69 1.19 -19.63
C ALA A 127 11.52 0.91 -21.14
N ASP A 128 10.30 1.05 -21.66
CA ASP A 128 10.02 0.89 -23.07
C ASP A 128 10.73 1.93 -23.93
N ALA A 129 10.76 3.20 -23.51
CA ALA A 129 11.51 4.25 -24.19
C ALA A 129 13.02 3.98 -24.22
N HIS A 130 13.56 3.32 -23.18
CA HIS A 130 14.97 2.97 -23.12
C HIS A 130 15.32 1.73 -23.96
N LEU A 131 14.41 0.76 -24.04
CA LEU A 131 14.65 -0.54 -24.68
C LEU A 131 13.99 -0.67 -26.06
N ASN A 132 13.17 0.29 -26.46
CA ASN A 132 12.34 0.27 -27.66
C ASN A 132 11.55 -1.05 -27.83
N MET A 133 11.02 -1.62 -26.74
CA MET A 133 10.39 -2.95 -26.77
C MET A 133 9.10 -2.97 -27.59
N THR A 134 8.30 -1.90 -27.52
CA THR A 134 6.98 -1.80 -28.14
C THR A 134 6.94 -0.80 -29.29
N GLN A 135 8.10 -0.33 -29.76
CA GLN A 135 8.18 0.65 -30.86
C GLN A 135 7.38 1.93 -30.57
N GLY A 136 7.26 2.32 -29.30
CA GLY A 136 6.57 3.54 -28.88
C GLY A 136 5.06 3.41 -28.71
N VAL A 137 4.48 2.20 -28.82
CA VAL A 137 3.03 1.99 -28.61
C VAL A 137 2.59 2.43 -27.21
N LEU A 138 3.42 2.19 -26.19
CA LEU A 138 3.09 2.55 -24.81
C LEU A 138 3.12 4.07 -24.54
N GLU A 139 3.81 4.85 -25.38
CA GLU A 139 3.86 6.32 -25.25
C GLU A 139 2.48 6.95 -25.54
N GLY A 140 1.72 6.37 -26.48
CA GLY A 140 0.39 6.84 -26.85
C GLY A 140 -0.73 6.52 -25.85
N ILE A 141 -0.45 5.74 -24.80
CA ILE A 141 -1.47 5.32 -23.83
C ILE A 141 -1.73 6.45 -22.83
N VAL A 142 -2.97 6.95 -22.80
CA VAL A 142 -3.43 7.93 -21.80
C VAL A 142 -3.70 7.22 -20.48
N GLU A 143 -3.17 7.77 -19.39
CA GLU A 143 -3.25 7.21 -18.04
C GLU A 143 -4.69 7.16 -17.51
N GLU A 144 -5.47 8.19 -17.80
CA GLU A 144 -6.87 8.34 -17.39
C GLU A 144 -7.83 7.42 -18.16
N GLU A 145 -7.42 6.88 -19.31
CA GLU A 145 -8.24 5.97 -20.12
C GLU A 145 -8.05 4.50 -19.73
N LEU A 146 -7.15 4.21 -18.78
CA LEU A 146 -6.84 2.85 -18.40
C LEU A 146 -7.97 2.23 -17.57
N GLY A 147 -8.65 1.25 -18.17
CA GLY A 147 -9.62 0.42 -17.47
C GLY A 147 -8.97 -0.46 -16.42
N VAL A 148 -9.59 -0.57 -15.24
CA VAL A 148 -9.21 -1.54 -14.22
C VAL A 148 -9.85 -2.90 -14.57
N LEU A 149 -9.01 -3.87 -14.93
CA LEU A 149 -9.45 -5.24 -15.19
C LEU A 149 -9.69 -6.01 -13.88
N PRO A 150 -10.58 -7.03 -13.91
CA PRO A 150 -10.78 -7.91 -12.75
C PRO A 150 -9.46 -8.50 -12.24
N GLY A 151 -9.19 -8.39 -10.94
CA GLY A 151 -7.99 -8.90 -10.27
C GLY A 151 -6.83 -7.91 -10.19
N MET A 152 -6.83 -6.82 -10.96
CA MET A 152 -5.80 -5.78 -10.86
C MET A 152 -5.80 -5.08 -9.50
N ASP A 153 -6.97 -4.95 -8.89
CA ASP A 153 -7.18 -4.38 -7.57
C ASP A 153 -6.50 -5.18 -6.45
N SER A 154 -6.58 -6.50 -6.52
CA SER A 154 -5.93 -7.40 -5.57
C SER A 154 -4.41 -7.33 -5.70
N ILE A 155 -3.89 -7.30 -6.93
CA ILE A 155 -2.45 -7.18 -7.22
C ILE A 155 -1.93 -5.81 -6.76
N ALA A 156 -2.63 -4.72 -7.11
CA ALA A 156 -2.26 -3.38 -6.71
C ALA A 156 -2.26 -3.20 -5.18
N SER A 157 -3.24 -3.80 -4.50
CA SER A 157 -3.33 -3.79 -3.04
C SER A 157 -2.17 -4.54 -2.41
N ALA A 158 -1.87 -5.76 -2.87
CA ALA A 158 -0.74 -6.55 -2.38
C ALA A 158 0.59 -5.82 -2.56
N PHE A 159 0.81 -5.24 -3.74
CA PHE A 159 1.99 -4.44 -4.03
C PHE A 159 2.12 -3.22 -3.11
N THR A 160 1.00 -2.54 -2.84
CA THR A 160 1.00 -1.37 -1.95
C THR A 160 1.26 -1.75 -0.50
N LEU A 161 0.69 -2.86 -0.02
CA LEU A 161 0.92 -3.36 1.33
C LEU A 161 2.39 -3.72 1.58
N GLU A 162 3.07 -4.32 0.59
CA GLU A 162 4.51 -4.61 0.68
C GLU A 162 5.35 -3.33 0.85
N ARG A 163 4.94 -2.22 0.21
CA ARG A 163 5.63 -0.92 0.31
C ARG A 163 5.39 -0.19 1.63
N LEU A 164 4.36 -0.57 2.39
CA LEU A 164 4.01 0.04 3.68
C LEU A 164 4.66 -0.68 4.88
N GLN A 165 5.30 -1.84 4.65
CA GLN A 165 6.02 -2.62 5.66
C GLN A 165 7.49 -2.19 5.81
#